data_AF-A0A6J4QBM2-F1
#
_entry.id   AF-A0A6J4QBM2-F1
#
_cell.length_a   1.000
_cell.length_b   1.000
_cell.length_c   1.000
_cell.angle_alpha   90.00
_cell.angle_beta   90.00
_cell.angle_gamma   90.00
#
_symmetry.space_group_name_H-M   'P 1'
#
loop_
_entity.id
_entity.type
_entity.pdbx_description
1 polymer ?
#
loop_
_entity_poly.entity_id
_entity_poly.type
_entity_poly.pdbx_seq_one_letter_code
_entity_poly.pdbx_strand_id
1 'polypeptide(L)'
;RGAVGGVRWTVDEPPRAALWHGGTEVLLAPLAGDPLSSACGFAADGTVVGRSHSGSRSRAVAWTDGRAVDLGHLGGGTAAAAAANAAGDVVGWSTRRDGAVRAVLWRAGATIDLGTLGGGRSAATAIDAAGRVVGWSTTASGAVRAVLWHDGRAADLGTLGGSSRAQGIGDDGTVVGWSQAAAGGEDRAFAWREGVLTDLGALGGTYSRARGVNRHGVVVGEASTGAGSLGVALRRGGWSWEAHAFRTLAPRSG
;
A
#
# COMPACT_ATOMS: atom_id res chain seq x y z
N ARG A 1 6.75 11.27 19.95
CA ARG A 1 6.16 12.35 19.13
C ARG A 1 5.91 11.73 17.77
N GLY A 2 4.66 11.43 17.45
CA GLY A 2 4.28 10.76 16.20
C GLY A 2 3.77 11.77 15.19
N ALA A 3 3.95 11.46 13.91
CA ALA A 3 3.27 12.14 12.81
C ALA A 3 2.37 11.14 12.08
N VAL A 4 1.19 11.58 11.62
CA VAL A 4 0.25 10.77 10.86
C VAL A 4 -0.11 11.53 9.59
N GLY A 5 -0.02 10.89 8.44
CA GLY A 5 -0.50 11.42 7.16
C GLY A 5 -1.87 10.83 6.80
N GLY A 6 -2.76 11.65 6.24
CA GLY A 6 -4.10 11.19 5.84
C GLY A 6 -4.83 12.21 4.98
N VAL A 7 -6.14 12.03 4.84
CA VAL A 7 -7.02 12.96 4.12
C VAL A 7 -7.98 13.59 5.11
N ARG A 8 -7.99 14.92 5.17
CA ARG A 8 -8.99 15.69 5.91
C ARG A 8 -10.23 15.85 5.05
N TRP A 9 -11.38 15.51 5.63
CA TRP A 9 -12.70 15.75 5.07
C TRP A 9 -13.40 16.83 5.90
N THR A 10 -13.96 17.84 5.26
CA THR A 10 -14.85 18.82 5.89
C THR A 10 -16.12 18.95 5.05
N VAL A 11 -17.18 19.49 5.65
CA VAL A 11 -18.46 19.70 4.95
C VAL A 11 -18.35 20.82 3.91
N ASP A 12 -17.50 21.82 4.19
CA ASP A 12 -17.44 23.08 3.44
C ASP A 12 -16.20 23.21 2.54
N GLU A 13 -15.25 22.28 2.61
CA GLU A 13 -14.02 22.33 1.79
C GLU A 13 -13.75 20.99 1.09
N PRO A 14 -13.12 21.02 -0.11
CA PRO A 14 -12.69 19.81 -0.79
C PRO A 14 -11.66 19.02 0.05
N PRO A 15 -11.62 17.68 -0.10
CA PRO A 15 -10.68 16.84 0.64
C PRO A 15 -9.23 17.24 0.36
N ARG A 16 -8.44 17.33 1.42
CA ARG A 16 -7.01 17.68 1.35
C ARG A 16 -6.17 16.64 2.05
N ALA A 17 -5.01 16.37 1.49
CA ALA A 17 -3.94 15.70 2.22
C ALA A 17 -3.59 16.52 3.48
N ALA A 18 -3.36 15.85 4.60
CA ALA A 18 -3.03 16.49 5.86
C ALA A 18 -1.97 15.69 6.62
N LEU A 19 -1.13 16.42 7.34
CA LEU A 19 -0.12 15.90 8.24
C LEU A 19 -0.45 16.37 9.66
N TRP A 20 -0.65 15.44 10.58
CA TRP A 20 -0.80 15.74 12.00
C TRP A 20 0.53 15.47 12.69
N HIS A 21 1.16 16.49 13.27
CA HIS A 21 2.41 16.37 14.03
C HIS A 21 2.31 17.14 15.34
N GLY A 22 2.47 16.45 16.46
CA GLY A 22 2.49 17.08 17.79
C GLY A 22 1.17 17.74 18.20
N GLY A 23 0.04 17.31 17.64
CA GLY A 23 -1.29 17.91 17.85
C GLY A 23 -1.61 19.06 16.89
N THR A 24 -0.67 19.47 16.04
CA THR A 24 -0.87 20.47 15.00
C THR A 24 -1.19 19.79 13.67
N GLU A 25 -2.19 20.28 12.97
CA GLU A 25 -2.54 19.85 11.63
C GLU A 25 -1.93 20.81 10.59
N VAL A 26 -1.30 20.23 9.58
CA VAL A 26 -0.78 20.94 8.41
C VAL A 26 -1.46 20.40 7.17
N LEU A 27 -2.23 21.25 6.49
CA LEU A 27 -2.82 20.91 5.20
C LEU A 27 -1.74 20.91 4.12
N LEU A 28 -1.73 19.85 3.32
CA LEU A 28 -0.78 19.62 2.25
C LEU A 28 -1.40 20.05 0.93
N ALA A 29 -0.98 21.22 0.45
CA ALA A 29 -1.50 21.83 -0.76
C ALA A 29 -1.22 20.94 -1.99
N PRO A 30 -2.13 20.89 -2.96
CA PRO A 30 -1.86 20.25 -4.25
C PRO A 30 -0.79 21.01 -5.05
N LEU A 31 -0.28 20.39 -6.11
CA LEU A 31 0.53 21.09 -7.09
C LEU A 31 -0.31 22.19 -7.78
N ALA A 32 0.36 23.25 -8.22
CA ALA A 32 -0.29 24.34 -8.94
C ALA A 32 -1.16 23.81 -10.10
N GLY A 33 -2.39 24.32 -10.20
CA GLY A 33 -3.39 23.93 -11.20
C GLY A 33 -4.32 22.78 -10.81
N ASP A 34 -4.03 22.03 -9.73
CA ASP A 34 -4.93 20.98 -9.23
C ASP A 34 -5.76 21.48 -8.03
N PRO A 35 -7.06 21.16 -7.95
CA PRO A 35 -7.89 21.54 -6.82
C PRO A 35 -7.77 20.59 -5.61
N LEU A 36 -7.34 19.33 -5.82
CA LEU A 36 -7.42 18.27 -4.82
C LEU A 36 -6.07 17.63 -4.50
N SER A 37 -5.87 17.26 -3.24
CA SER A 37 -4.74 16.47 -2.76
C SER A 37 -5.19 15.30 -1.87
N SER A 38 -4.48 14.17 -1.92
CA SER A 38 -4.73 13.03 -1.05
C SER A 38 -3.42 12.34 -0.66
N ALA A 39 -3.17 12.17 0.64
CA ALA A 39 -2.04 11.40 1.15
C ALA A 39 -2.44 9.93 1.28
N CYS A 40 -1.50 9.03 1.00
CA CYS A 40 -1.71 7.59 1.09
C CYS A 40 -0.56 6.85 1.79
N GLY A 41 0.59 7.51 1.98
CA GLY A 41 1.73 6.95 2.68
C GLY A 41 2.58 8.03 3.34
N PHE A 42 3.43 7.63 4.28
CA PHE A 42 4.40 8.50 4.92
C PHE A 42 5.66 7.70 5.25
N ALA A 43 6.80 8.39 5.26
CA ALA A 43 8.08 7.85 5.69
C ALA A 43 8.47 8.43 7.07
N ALA A 44 9.42 7.75 7.74
CA ALA A 44 9.84 8.09 9.11
C ALA A 44 10.56 9.45 9.22
N ASP A 45 11.08 9.97 8.11
CA ASP A 45 11.68 11.29 7.96
C ASP A 45 10.63 12.43 7.91
N GLY A 46 9.34 12.09 7.90
CA GLY A 46 8.23 13.04 7.80
C GLY A 46 7.77 13.30 6.36
N THR A 47 8.38 12.66 5.36
CA THR A 47 7.92 12.75 3.97
C THR A 47 6.54 12.13 3.85
N VAL A 48 5.57 12.90 3.34
CA VAL A 48 4.22 12.39 3.02
C VAL A 48 4.13 12.18 1.52
N VAL A 49 3.49 11.10 1.08
CA VAL A 49 3.33 10.82 -0.36
C VAL A 49 1.88 10.56 -0.72
N GLY A 50 1.55 10.86 -1.97
CA GLY A 50 0.23 10.57 -2.52
C GLY A 50 -0.01 11.19 -3.89
N ARG A 51 -1.13 11.92 -4.00
CA ARG A 51 -1.63 12.46 -5.26
C ARG A 51 -2.04 13.92 -5.16
N SER A 52 -1.74 14.66 -6.22
CA SER A 52 -2.38 15.93 -6.59
C SER A 52 -3.25 15.67 -7.82
N HIS A 53 -4.51 16.10 -7.85
CA HIS A 53 -5.42 15.69 -8.92
C HIS A 53 -6.54 16.68 -9.26
N SER A 54 -7.01 16.58 -10.50
CA SER A 54 -8.16 17.29 -11.07
C SER A 54 -8.98 16.32 -11.92
N GLY A 55 -10.21 16.03 -11.51
CA GLY A 55 -11.04 15.01 -12.17
C GLY A 55 -10.33 13.65 -12.20
N SER A 56 -10.18 13.07 -13.40
CA SER A 56 -9.53 11.77 -13.61
C SER A 56 -7.99 11.84 -13.75
N ARG A 57 -7.42 13.04 -13.87
CA ARG A 57 -5.97 13.23 -13.95
C ARG A 57 -5.37 13.31 -12.56
N SER A 58 -4.34 12.50 -12.28
CA SER A 58 -3.57 12.58 -11.04
C SER A 58 -2.07 12.63 -11.30
N ARG A 59 -1.35 13.37 -10.46
CA ARG A 59 0.11 13.44 -10.40
C ARG A 59 0.58 12.81 -9.10
N ALA A 60 1.59 11.96 -9.18
CA ALA A 60 2.25 11.42 -7.99
C ALA A 60 3.06 12.54 -7.35
N VAL A 61 2.92 12.69 -6.03
CA VAL A 61 3.57 13.78 -5.30
C VAL A 61 4.17 13.30 -3.99
N ALA A 62 5.28 13.92 -3.63
CA ALA A 62 5.84 13.90 -2.29
C ALA A 62 5.73 15.29 -1.68
N TRP A 63 5.31 15.37 -0.42
CA TRP A 63 5.31 16.58 0.37
C TRP A 63 6.48 16.56 1.34
N THR A 64 7.35 17.55 1.21
CA THR A 64 8.45 17.82 2.13
C THR A 64 8.25 19.23 2.66
N ASP A 65 8.23 19.40 3.98
CA ASP A 65 7.97 20.68 4.64
C ASP A 65 6.70 21.39 4.14
N GLY A 66 5.64 20.61 3.87
CA GLY A 66 4.35 21.12 3.38
C GLY A 66 4.33 21.51 1.90
N ARG A 67 5.45 21.42 1.18
CA ARG A 67 5.54 21.73 -0.25
C ARG A 67 5.42 20.47 -1.09
N ALA A 68 4.50 20.50 -2.07
CA ALA A 68 4.33 19.42 -3.03
C ALA A 68 5.44 19.43 -4.08
N VAL A 69 6.07 18.28 -4.28
CA VAL A 69 7.04 18.00 -5.34
C VAL A 69 6.43 16.96 -6.28
N ASP A 70 6.40 17.25 -7.58
CA ASP A 70 5.98 16.30 -8.61
C ASP A 70 7.03 15.21 -8.77
N LEU A 71 6.61 13.95 -8.66
CA LEU A 71 7.50 12.79 -8.80
C LEU A 71 7.69 12.37 -10.27
N GLY A 72 6.84 12.86 -11.18
CA GLY A 72 6.86 12.48 -12.59
C GLY A 72 6.05 11.22 -12.91
N HIS A 73 6.08 10.82 -14.18
CA HIS A 73 5.26 9.72 -14.73
C HIS A 73 5.91 9.10 -15.98
N LEU A 74 5.46 7.91 -16.39
CA LEU A 74 5.96 7.17 -17.57
C LEU A 74 5.42 7.70 -18.92
N GLY A 75 5.10 8.98 -18.98
CA GLY A 75 4.60 9.64 -20.19
C GLY A 75 3.10 9.52 -20.51
N GLY A 76 2.31 8.74 -19.76
CA GLY A 76 0.85 8.62 -19.95
C GLY A 76 0.00 9.65 -19.19
N GLY A 77 0.62 10.60 -18.49
CA GLY A 77 -0.05 11.76 -17.88
C GLY A 77 -0.75 11.51 -16.54
N THR A 78 -0.80 10.27 -16.06
CA THR A 78 -1.40 9.92 -14.77
C THR A 78 -0.46 9.08 -13.91
N ALA A 79 -0.33 9.43 -12.64
CA ALA A 79 0.43 8.67 -11.65
C ALA A 79 -0.11 8.87 -10.23
N ALA A 80 0.26 7.95 -9.35
CA ALA A 80 0.00 8.05 -7.92
C ALA A 80 1.12 7.40 -7.11
N ALA A 81 1.61 8.09 -6.09
CA ALA A 81 2.41 7.46 -5.06
C ALA A 81 1.52 6.58 -4.16
N ALA A 82 2.14 5.61 -3.50
CA ALA A 82 1.50 4.68 -2.57
C ALA A 82 2.25 4.63 -1.24
N ALA A 83 3.57 4.46 -1.26
CA ALA A 83 4.41 4.35 -0.08
C ALA A 83 5.79 4.97 -0.30
N ALA A 84 6.50 5.26 0.79
CA ALA A 84 7.87 5.76 0.77
C ALA A 84 8.70 5.13 1.89
N ASN A 85 10.02 5.07 1.70
CA ASN A 85 10.97 4.66 2.74
C ASN A 85 11.83 5.85 3.22
N ALA A 86 12.61 5.64 4.28
CA ALA A 86 13.46 6.67 4.88
C ALA A 86 14.68 7.08 4.01
N ALA A 87 14.95 6.37 2.91
CA ALA A 87 15.96 6.75 1.93
C ALA A 87 15.43 7.77 0.90
N GLY A 88 14.14 8.13 0.99
CA GLY A 88 13.46 9.02 0.05
C GLY A 88 12.96 8.31 -1.21
N ASP A 89 13.00 6.97 -1.24
CA ASP A 89 12.38 6.23 -2.33
C ASP A 89 10.88 6.25 -2.18
N VAL A 90 10.18 6.44 -3.29
CA VAL A 90 8.71 6.41 -3.35
C VAL A 90 8.28 5.35 -4.34
N VAL A 91 7.22 4.62 -4.04
CA VAL A 91 6.64 3.62 -4.95
C VAL A 91 5.16 3.87 -5.19
N GLY A 92 4.66 3.38 -6.31
CA GLY A 92 3.25 3.48 -6.65
C GLY A 92 2.96 2.98 -8.06
N TRP A 93 2.16 3.73 -8.81
CA TRP A 93 1.84 3.40 -10.20
C TRP A 93 1.85 4.62 -11.12
N SER A 94 2.07 4.36 -12.42
CA SER A 94 2.00 5.36 -13.48
C SER A 94 1.46 4.77 -14.78
N THR A 95 0.77 5.58 -15.58
CA THR A 95 0.38 5.23 -16.94
C THR A 95 1.52 5.52 -17.93
N ARG A 96 1.76 4.56 -18.82
CA ARG A 96 2.61 4.72 -20.00
C ARG A 96 1.83 5.39 -21.14
N ARG A 97 2.55 5.85 -22.17
CA ARG A 97 1.95 6.43 -23.39
C ARG A 97 1.02 5.48 -24.15
N ASP A 98 1.27 4.18 -24.03
CA ASP A 98 0.42 3.12 -24.58
C ASP A 98 -0.83 2.81 -23.72
N GLY A 99 -1.04 3.55 -22.63
CA GLY A 99 -2.14 3.37 -21.69
C GLY A 99 -1.94 2.28 -20.65
N ALA A 100 -0.82 1.55 -20.67
CA ALA A 100 -0.53 0.51 -19.68
C ALA A 100 -0.26 1.12 -18.31
N VAL A 101 -0.85 0.54 -17.26
CA VAL A 101 -0.57 0.91 -15.85
C VAL A 101 0.58 0.07 -15.35
N ARG A 102 1.64 0.72 -14.84
CA ARG A 102 2.86 0.07 -14.36
C ARG A 102 3.15 0.44 -12.93
N ALA A 103 3.67 -0.53 -12.18
CA ALA A 103 4.35 -0.29 -10.91
C ALA A 103 5.59 0.54 -11.17
N VAL A 104 5.82 1.57 -10.35
CA VAL A 104 6.97 2.46 -10.50
C VAL A 104 7.67 2.69 -9.16
N LEU A 105 8.98 2.90 -9.27
CA LEU A 105 9.85 3.38 -8.22
C LEU A 105 10.37 4.76 -8.63
N TRP A 106 10.13 5.76 -7.79
CA TRP A 106 10.77 7.06 -7.87
C TRP A 106 11.97 7.08 -6.95
N ARG A 107 13.17 7.23 -7.53
CA ARG A 107 14.44 7.23 -6.80
C ARG A 107 15.37 8.25 -7.42
N ALA A 108 15.93 9.13 -6.57
CA ALA A 108 16.90 10.16 -6.99
C ALA A 108 16.43 10.98 -8.23
N GLY A 109 15.13 11.34 -8.26
CA GLY A 109 14.52 12.11 -9.36
C GLY A 109 14.18 11.32 -10.63
N ALA A 110 14.52 10.02 -10.70
CA ALA A 110 14.15 9.16 -11.81
C ALA A 110 12.82 8.46 -11.57
N THR A 111 12.01 8.28 -12.62
CA THR A 111 10.84 7.37 -12.63
C THR A 111 11.26 6.04 -13.26
N ILE A 112 11.27 4.97 -12.47
CA ILE A 112 11.72 3.64 -12.88
C ILE A 112 10.50 2.72 -13.01
N ASP A 113 10.28 2.14 -14.20
CA ASP A 113 9.27 1.09 -14.41
C ASP A 113 9.76 -0.23 -13.79
N LEU A 114 9.00 -0.78 -12.84
CA LEU A 114 9.33 -2.03 -12.16
C LEU A 114 8.93 -3.27 -12.98
N GLY A 115 8.20 -3.09 -14.07
CA GLY A 115 7.78 -4.17 -14.96
C GLY A 115 6.57 -4.95 -14.43
N THR A 116 6.36 -6.14 -15.03
CA THR A 116 5.23 -7.03 -14.74
C THR A 116 5.69 -8.49 -14.72
N LEU A 117 4.81 -9.40 -14.28
CA LEU A 117 4.99 -10.85 -14.38
C LEU A 117 4.65 -11.39 -15.79
N GLY A 118 4.91 -10.60 -16.83
CA GLY A 118 4.62 -10.93 -18.23
C GLY A 118 3.24 -10.46 -18.73
N GLY A 119 2.38 -9.94 -17.86
CA GLY A 119 1.10 -9.33 -18.26
C GLY A 119 1.20 -7.82 -18.53
N GLY A 120 0.04 -7.19 -18.77
CA GLY A 120 -0.05 -5.78 -19.15
C GLY A 120 -0.15 -4.77 -18.01
N ARG A 121 -0.30 -5.18 -16.74
CA ARG A 121 -0.57 -4.27 -15.62
C ARG A 121 0.21 -4.63 -14.34
N SER A 122 0.64 -3.61 -13.61
CA SER A 122 1.18 -3.74 -12.26
C SER A 122 0.97 -2.46 -11.45
N ALA A 123 1.02 -2.58 -10.12
CA ALA A 123 1.13 -1.44 -9.21
C ALA A 123 1.89 -1.85 -7.94
N ALA A 124 2.75 -0.96 -7.45
CA ALA A 124 3.42 -1.11 -6.17
C ALA A 124 2.57 -0.55 -5.03
N THR A 125 2.62 -1.19 -3.87
CA THR A 125 1.84 -0.83 -2.68
C THR A 125 2.70 -0.51 -1.46
N ALA A 126 3.87 -1.15 -1.32
CA ALA A 126 4.76 -0.93 -0.20
C ALA A 126 6.23 -1.12 -0.60
N ILE A 127 7.12 -0.51 0.18
CA ILE A 127 8.58 -0.57 0.04
C ILE A 127 9.20 -0.63 1.43
N ASP A 128 10.27 -1.40 1.61
CA ASP A 128 11.01 -1.46 2.86
C ASP A 128 12.31 -0.62 2.83
N ALA A 129 13.06 -0.64 3.94
CA ALA A 129 14.32 0.09 4.04
C ALA A 129 15.44 -0.45 3.12
N ALA A 130 15.35 -1.71 2.68
CA ALA A 130 16.30 -2.32 1.75
C ALA A 130 15.95 -2.03 0.27
N GLY A 131 14.85 -1.32 0.00
CA GLY A 131 14.39 -1.03 -1.34
C GLY A 131 13.70 -2.22 -2.03
N ARG A 132 13.27 -3.23 -1.28
CA ARG A 132 12.37 -4.28 -1.77
C ARG A 132 10.97 -3.70 -1.89
N VAL A 133 10.35 -3.87 -3.05
CA VAL A 133 9.04 -3.31 -3.36
C VAL A 133 8.04 -4.44 -3.53
N VAL A 134 6.83 -4.29 -2.99
CA VAL A 134 5.77 -5.29 -3.17
C VAL A 134 4.51 -4.66 -3.72
N GLY A 135 3.65 -5.49 -4.31
CA GLY A 135 2.34 -5.08 -4.77
C GLY A 135 1.62 -6.17 -5.54
N TRP A 136 1.10 -5.83 -6.71
CA TRP A 136 0.44 -6.79 -7.59
C TRP A 136 0.85 -6.60 -9.06
N SER A 137 0.82 -7.68 -9.82
CA SER A 137 1.04 -7.67 -11.26
C SER A 137 0.18 -8.72 -11.95
N THR A 138 -0.17 -8.48 -13.21
CA THR A 138 -0.77 -9.49 -14.07
C THR A 138 0.29 -10.36 -14.71
N THR A 139 0.01 -11.66 -14.79
CA THR A 139 0.80 -12.63 -15.55
C THR A 139 0.47 -12.57 -17.04
N ALA A 140 1.23 -13.27 -17.88
CA ALA A 140 0.93 -13.43 -19.31
C ALA A 140 -0.48 -14.02 -19.57
N SER A 141 -0.98 -14.87 -18.66
CA SER A 141 -2.35 -15.42 -18.72
C SER A 141 -3.43 -14.47 -18.18
N GLY A 142 -3.06 -13.28 -17.72
CA GLY A 142 -3.98 -12.29 -17.16
C GLY A 142 -4.31 -12.46 -15.68
N ALA A 143 -3.76 -13.49 -15.00
CA ALA A 143 -3.98 -13.71 -13.58
C ALA A 143 -3.33 -12.62 -12.73
N VAL A 144 -4.02 -12.16 -11.67
CA VAL A 144 -3.46 -11.18 -10.72
C VAL A 144 -2.70 -11.91 -9.63
N ARG A 145 -1.43 -11.52 -9.44
CA ARG A 145 -0.51 -12.14 -8.48
C ARG A 145 0.11 -11.08 -7.57
N ALA A 146 0.30 -11.45 -6.31
CA ALA A 146 1.19 -10.77 -5.41
C ALA A 146 2.62 -10.90 -5.95
N VAL A 147 3.36 -9.80 -5.92
CA VAL A 147 4.69 -9.72 -6.53
C VAL A 147 5.65 -8.96 -5.64
N LEU A 148 6.90 -9.42 -5.63
CA LEU A 148 8.05 -8.75 -5.04
C LEU A 148 8.99 -8.31 -6.16
N TRP A 149 9.33 -7.03 -6.17
CA TRP A 149 10.40 -6.47 -6.99
C TRP A 149 11.65 -6.23 -6.15
N HIS A 150 12.77 -6.76 -6.62
CA HIS A 150 14.08 -6.55 -6.01
C HIS A 150 15.16 -6.73 -7.08
N ASP A 151 16.17 -5.86 -7.08
CA ASP A 151 17.29 -5.87 -8.03
C ASP A 151 16.88 -6.00 -9.50
N GLY A 152 15.85 -5.24 -9.90
CA GLY A 152 15.33 -5.21 -11.27
C GLY A 152 14.55 -6.45 -11.69
N ARG A 153 14.25 -7.37 -10.77
CA ARG A 153 13.49 -8.60 -11.05
C ARG A 153 12.13 -8.56 -10.37
N ALA A 154 11.11 -9.08 -11.04
CA ALA A 154 9.77 -9.32 -10.50
C ALA A 154 9.61 -10.81 -10.17
N ALA A 155 9.26 -11.13 -8.93
CA ALA A 155 9.02 -12.49 -8.45
C ALA A 155 7.56 -12.68 -8.03
N ASP A 156 6.88 -13.69 -8.58
CA ASP A 156 5.55 -14.12 -8.14
C ASP A 156 5.65 -14.72 -6.73
N LEU A 157 4.82 -14.23 -5.81
CA LEU A 157 4.77 -14.72 -4.42
C LEU A 157 3.80 -15.88 -4.23
N GLY A 158 3.09 -16.27 -5.29
CA GLY A 158 2.12 -17.35 -5.29
C GLY A 158 0.72 -16.92 -4.86
N THR A 159 -0.11 -17.93 -4.59
CA THR A 159 -1.51 -17.77 -4.19
C THR A 159 -1.95 -18.96 -3.33
N LEU A 160 -3.02 -18.76 -2.57
CA LEU A 160 -3.76 -19.80 -1.85
C LEU A 160 -4.80 -20.51 -2.75
N GLY A 161 -5.00 -20.04 -4.00
CA GLY A 161 -5.86 -20.71 -4.98
C GLY A 161 -6.36 -19.80 -6.10
N GLY A 162 -6.62 -18.52 -5.80
CA GLY A 162 -7.12 -17.54 -6.76
C GLY A 162 -6.19 -16.32 -6.96
N SER A 163 -6.76 -15.12 -7.01
CA SER A 163 -5.97 -13.87 -7.11
C SER A 163 -5.25 -13.56 -5.81
N SER A 164 -4.06 -12.98 -5.88
CA SER A 164 -3.31 -12.52 -4.71
C SER A 164 -2.80 -11.09 -4.87
N ARG A 165 -2.65 -10.36 -3.77
CA ARG A 165 -1.99 -9.05 -3.72
C ARG A 165 -1.20 -8.89 -2.43
N ALA A 166 0.03 -8.38 -2.54
CA ALA A 166 0.76 -7.89 -1.39
C ALA A 166 0.23 -6.50 -0.99
N GLN A 167 0.30 -6.20 0.31
CA GLN A 167 -0.13 -4.92 0.90
C GLN A 167 0.96 -4.29 1.76
N GLY A 168 1.76 -5.10 2.47
CA GLY A 168 2.85 -4.62 3.31
C GLY A 168 4.09 -5.50 3.21
N ILE A 169 5.24 -4.92 3.51
CA ILE A 169 6.52 -5.60 3.65
C ILE A 169 7.22 -5.07 4.90
N GLY A 170 7.79 -5.98 5.70
CA GLY A 170 8.63 -5.65 6.85
C GLY A 170 10.10 -5.72 6.49
N ASP A 171 10.95 -5.04 7.27
CA ASP A 171 12.40 -5.00 7.03
C ASP A 171 13.08 -6.39 7.11
N ASP A 172 12.43 -7.37 7.77
CA ASP A 172 12.89 -8.77 7.80
C ASP A 172 12.53 -9.58 6.53
N GLY A 173 11.92 -8.93 5.54
CA GLY A 173 11.47 -9.53 4.28
C GLY A 173 10.12 -10.23 4.35
N THR A 174 9.43 -10.19 5.48
CA THR A 174 8.07 -10.69 5.59
C THR A 174 7.13 -9.83 4.75
N VAL A 175 6.46 -10.44 3.78
CA VAL A 175 5.43 -9.79 2.96
C VAL A 175 4.06 -10.25 3.46
N VAL A 176 3.11 -9.33 3.57
CA VAL A 176 1.74 -9.65 3.94
C VAL A 176 0.75 -9.08 2.95
N GLY A 177 -0.40 -9.72 2.86
CA GLY A 177 -1.47 -9.25 2.00
C GLY A 177 -2.68 -10.18 2.06
N TRP A 178 -3.28 -10.41 0.92
CA TRP A 178 -4.43 -11.30 0.80
C TRP A 178 -4.37 -12.11 -0.48
N SER A 179 -4.98 -13.29 -0.41
CA SER A 179 -5.15 -14.20 -1.52
C SER A 179 -6.51 -14.86 -1.45
N GLN A 180 -7.17 -15.06 -2.58
CA GLN A 180 -8.39 -15.85 -2.61
C GLN A 180 -8.06 -17.33 -2.36
N ALA A 181 -8.84 -18.00 -1.50
CA ALA A 181 -8.69 -19.43 -1.20
C ALA A 181 -9.00 -20.36 -2.39
N ALA A 182 -9.81 -19.87 -3.33
CA ALA A 182 -10.07 -20.50 -4.62
C ALA A 182 -10.37 -19.39 -5.65
N ALA A 183 -10.35 -19.71 -6.94
CA ALA A 183 -10.70 -18.72 -7.97
C ALA A 183 -12.11 -18.16 -7.74
N GLY A 184 -12.23 -16.84 -7.53
CA GLY A 184 -13.51 -16.18 -7.21
C GLY A 184 -14.01 -16.40 -5.79
N GLY A 185 -13.24 -17.09 -4.94
CA GLY A 185 -13.55 -17.31 -3.53
C GLY A 185 -13.22 -16.10 -2.64
N GLU A 186 -13.44 -16.28 -1.35
CA GLU A 186 -13.15 -15.24 -0.35
C GLU A 186 -11.65 -15.01 -0.16
N ASP A 187 -11.32 -13.77 0.20
CA ASP A 187 -9.95 -13.38 0.52
C ASP A 187 -9.51 -13.94 1.86
N ARG A 188 -8.27 -14.40 1.89
CA ARG A 188 -7.55 -14.91 3.06
C ARG A 188 -6.27 -14.13 3.23
N ALA A 189 -6.03 -13.64 4.44
CA ALA A 189 -4.79 -13.01 4.80
C ALA A 189 -3.64 -14.01 4.65
N PHE A 190 -2.53 -13.58 4.06
CA PHE A 190 -1.33 -14.40 3.99
C PHE A 190 -0.11 -13.69 4.55
N ALA A 191 0.87 -14.47 4.99
CA ALA A 191 2.26 -14.04 5.13
C ALA A 191 3.14 -14.84 4.17
N TRP A 192 4.06 -14.16 3.51
CA TRP A 192 5.07 -14.77 2.65
C TRP A 192 6.46 -14.45 3.19
N ARG A 193 7.34 -15.45 3.24
CA ARG A 193 8.74 -15.27 3.58
C ARG A 193 9.57 -16.37 2.93
N GLU A 194 10.65 -15.99 2.26
CA GLU A 194 11.65 -16.94 1.73
C GLU A 194 11.03 -18.05 0.86
N GLY A 195 10.04 -17.70 0.03
CA GLY A 195 9.37 -18.63 -0.89
C GLY A 195 8.16 -19.36 -0.29
N VAL A 196 7.89 -19.22 1.00
CA VAL A 196 6.78 -19.90 1.68
C VAL A 196 5.60 -18.97 1.84
N LEU A 197 4.45 -19.31 1.24
CA LEU A 197 3.17 -18.63 1.41
C LEU A 197 2.34 -19.34 2.49
N THR A 198 1.98 -18.62 3.55
CA THR A 198 1.24 -19.14 4.71
C THR A 198 -0.12 -18.45 4.81
N ASP A 199 -1.22 -19.23 4.82
CA ASP A 199 -2.55 -18.71 5.20
C ASP A 199 -2.55 -18.35 6.69
N LEU A 200 -2.91 -17.10 7.01
CA LEU A 200 -2.99 -16.60 8.39
C LEU A 200 -4.33 -16.92 9.06
N GLY A 201 -5.27 -17.46 8.30
CA GLY A 201 -6.59 -17.77 8.80
C GLY A 201 -7.51 -16.55 8.89
N ALA A 202 -8.69 -16.78 9.43
CA ALA A 202 -9.64 -15.77 9.86
C ALA A 202 -10.07 -16.07 11.31
N LEU A 203 -10.82 -15.17 11.95
CA LEU A 203 -11.20 -15.31 13.37
C LEU A 203 -12.51 -16.08 13.55
N GLY A 204 -12.60 -17.26 12.94
CA GLY A 204 -13.79 -18.11 12.95
C GLY A 204 -14.79 -17.83 11.82
N GLY A 205 -14.46 -16.93 10.89
CA GLY A 205 -15.14 -16.77 9.61
C GLY A 205 -14.29 -17.27 8.43
N THR A 206 -14.66 -16.85 7.22
CA THR A 206 -14.03 -17.24 5.96
C THR A 206 -13.16 -16.14 5.33
N TYR A 207 -13.37 -14.88 5.72
CA TYR A 207 -12.71 -13.70 5.14
C TYR A 207 -11.59 -13.15 6.04
N SER A 208 -10.45 -12.81 5.45
CA SER A 208 -9.43 -11.99 6.11
C SER A 208 -8.52 -11.26 5.12
N ARG A 209 -7.95 -10.13 5.54
CA ARG A 209 -6.91 -9.39 4.81
C ARG A 209 -5.87 -8.81 5.75
N ALA A 210 -4.60 -9.06 5.48
CA ALA A 210 -3.52 -8.30 6.11
C ALA A 210 -3.29 -6.99 5.34
N ARG A 211 -3.11 -5.89 6.08
CA ARG A 211 -2.94 -4.52 5.55
C ARG A 211 -1.54 -3.97 5.79
N GLY A 212 -0.89 -4.40 6.86
CA GLY A 212 0.47 -3.94 7.19
C GLY A 212 1.19 -4.91 8.09
N VAL A 213 2.51 -4.80 8.11
CA VAL A 213 3.41 -5.56 8.98
C VAL A 213 4.51 -4.63 9.47
N ASN A 214 4.93 -4.77 10.72
CA ASN A 214 6.07 -4.02 11.26
C ASN A 214 7.34 -4.88 11.37
N ARG A 215 8.46 -4.24 11.71
CA ARG A 215 9.78 -4.90 11.90
C ARG A 215 9.81 -6.03 12.95
N HIS A 216 8.78 -6.13 13.80
CA HIS A 216 8.66 -7.17 14.82
C HIS A 216 7.76 -8.33 14.37
N GLY A 217 7.35 -8.35 13.10
CA GLY A 217 6.45 -9.38 12.56
C GLY A 217 5.01 -9.27 13.08
N VAL A 218 4.62 -8.10 13.61
CA VAL A 218 3.22 -7.84 13.97
C VAL A 218 2.48 -7.45 12.70
N VAL A 219 1.42 -8.19 12.41
CA VAL A 219 0.56 -7.99 11.24
C VAL A 219 -0.73 -7.34 11.69
N VAL A 220 -1.17 -6.31 10.98
CA VAL A 220 -2.46 -5.64 11.20
C VAL A 220 -3.37 -5.84 10.00
N GLY A 221 -4.67 -5.99 10.25
CA GLY A 221 -5.63 -6.27 9.19
C GLY A 221 -7.07 -6.38 9.68
N GLU A 222 -7.88 -7.07 8.88
CA GLU A 222 -9.29 -7.32 9.14
C GLU A 222 -9.58 -8.81 8.94
N ALA A 223 -10.49 -9.36 9.75
CA ALA A 223 -10.96 -10.73 9.58
C ALA A 223 -12.43 -10.84 10.00
N SER A 224 -13.17 -11.71 9.32
CA SER A 224 -14.50 -12.10 9.77
C SER A 224 -14.44 -13.10 10.91
N THR A 225 -15.39 -12.93 11.82
CA THR A 225 -15.80 -13.88 12.85
C THR A 225 -17.13 -14.50 12.44
N GLY A 226 -17.54 -15.59 13.10
CA GLY A 226 -18.88 -16.17 12.92
C GLY A 226 -20.03 -15.20 13.23
N ALA A 227 -19.77 -14.01 13.79
CA ALA A 227 -20.75 -12.98 14.13
C ALA A 227 -20.53 -11.62 13.42
N GLY A 228 -19.60 -11.51 12.46
CA GLY A 228 -19.27 -10.27 11.73
C GLY A 228 -17.76 -9.96 11.66
N SER A 229 -17.36 -8.86 11.02
CA SER A 229 -15.94 -8.50 10.81
C SER A 229 -15.33 -7.64 11.92
N LEU A 230 -14.08 -7.91 12.29
CA LEU A 230 -13.29 -7.16 13.28
C LEU A 230 -11.92 -6.75 12.74
N GLY A 231 -11.36 -5.65 13.26
CA GLY A 231 -9.95 -5.31 13.10
C GLY A 231 -9.07 -6.21 13.97
N VAL A 232 -7.98 -6.72 13.40
CA VAL A 232 -7.13 -7.74 14.02
C VAL A 232 -5.67 -7.29 14.01
N ALA A 233 -4.98 -7.47 15.13
CA ALA A 233 -3.53 -7.54 15.15
C ALA A 233 -3.10 -8.97 15.48
N LEU A 234 -2.26 -9.54 14.61
CA LEU A 234 -1.63 -10.84 14.82
C LEU A 234 -0.16 -10.60 15.20
N ARG A 235 0.29 -11.19 16.32
CA ARG A 235 1.71 -11.16 16.69
C ARG A 235 2.34 -12.50 16.39
N ARG A 236 3.52 -12.49 15.73
CA ARG A 236 4.32 -13.70 15.51
C ARG A 236 4.85 -14.22 16.84
N GLY A 237 4.39 -15.41 17.27
CA GLY A 237 4.92 -16.17 18.40
C GLY A 237 5.34 -17.56 17.94
N GLY A 238 6.53 -17.69 17.35
CA GLY A 238 6.96 -18.94 16.69
C GLY A 238 6.23 -19.18 15.36
N TRP A 239 5.84 -20.43 15.09
CA TRP A 239 5.09 -20.84 13.88
C TRP A 239 3.57 -20.61 13.97
N SER A 240 3.07 -20.01 15.06
CA SER A 240 1.65 -19.73 15.30
C SER A 240 1.35 -18.23 15.42
N TRP A 241 0.16 -17.84 14.97
CA TRP A 241 -0.35 -16.45 15.01
C TRP A 241 -1.37 -16.29 16.14
N GLU A 242 -1.06 -15.48 17.15
CA GLU A 242 -2.01 -15.13 18.20
C GLU A 242 -2.80 -13.89 17.79
N ALA A 243 -4.14 -14.01 17.81
CA ALA A 243 -5.04 -12.92 17.44
C ALA A 243 -5.47 -12.08 18.64
N HIS A 244 -5.20 -10.78 18.58
CA HIS A 244 -5.79 -9.78 19.46
C HIS A 244 -6.81 -8.97 18.65
N ALA A 245 -8.11 -9.22 18.88
CA ALA A 245 -9.19 -8.47 18.27
C ALA A 245 -9.42 -7.15 19.03
N PHE A 246 -9.50 -6.02 18.32
CA PHE A 246 -9.88 -4.74 18.90
C PHE A 246 -11.28 -4.35 18.39
N ARG A 247 -12.20 -4.04 19.30
CA ARG A 247 -13.47 -3.41 18.93
C ARG A 247 -13.20 -1.95 18.57
N THR A 248 -13.67 -1.50 17.40
CA THR A 248 -13.73 -0.08 17.05
C THR A 248 -14.55 0.66 18.11
N LEU A 249 -13.95 1.66 18.77
CA LEU A 249 -14.68 2.58 19.62
C LEU A 249 -15.69 3.34 18.75
N ALA A 250 -16.98 3.23 19.07
CA ALA A 250 -18.00 4.09 18.47
C ALA A 250 -17.61 5.57 18.71
N PRO A 251 -17.90 6.49 17.77
CA PRO A 251 -17.74 7.91 18.06
C PRO A 251 -18.59 8.24 19.30
N ARG A 252 -17.97 8.88 20.30
CA ARG A 252 -18.73 9.45 21.41
C ARG A 252 -19.64 10.51 20.82
N SER A 253 -20.94 10.24 20.82
CA SER A 253 -21.97 11.27 20.64
C SER A 253 -21.81 12.27 21.78
N GLY A 254 -21.30 13.46 21.45
CA GLY A 254 -21.49 14.65 22.28
C GLY A 254 -22.84 15.27 21.99
#